data_AF-A0A924G7D4-F1
#
_entry.id   AF-A0A924G7D4-F1
#
_cell.length_a   1.000
_cell.length_b   1.000
_cell.length_c   1.000
_cell.angle_alpha   90.00
_cell.angle_beta   90.00
_cell.angle_gamma   90.00
#
_symmetry.space_group_name_H-M   'P 1'
#
loop_
_entity.id
_entity.type
_entity.pdbx_description
1 polymer ?
#
loop_
_entity_poly.entity_id
_entity_poly.type
_entity_poly.pdbx_seq_one_letter_code
_entity_poly.pdbx_strand_id
1 'polypeptide(L)'
;MNQASPNIHSVYYRLIALWVLCEAMLGGIIHGFKLPISGLFVGGAAAVIISLIGYYLPTRGAIIKATVIVAVFKMVLSPHSPLPAYIAVFFQGLLGELLFINKRWFKLSCLLLAVLTLIESALQRILVLTILYGTTFWKAVDQFLSKLTGEKTITSYSFYFATGYIILHIVAGFFIGWFAGLLPNKIGLWKRDTVIISFQMETSNKTSTPKEKRKKIKTGLLVVWLLLIALYIQSALPIGKPILSSNDMLQVFIRSVLIVLGWYLLVAPFAGKLLQKWLKKKQSEEQATIKEVSHAMPSVKHVVQQSWLLSSSKKGLARFKFFCRILTVNIIYAA
;
A
#
# COMPACT_ATOMS: atom_id res chain seq x y z
N MET A 1 -11.65 14.09 38.47
CA MET A 1 -12.47 13.58 37.34
C MET A 1 -11.77 12.36 36.75
N ASN A 2 -12.41 11.19 36.82
CA ASN A 2 -11.82 9.89 36.49
C ASN A 2 -11.20 9.86 35.10
N GLN A 3 -9.89 9.61 35.04
CA GLN A 3 -9.15 9.43 33.79
C GLN A 3 -9.57 8.08 33.19
N ALA A 4 -10.55 8.08 32.28
CA ALA A 4 -10.92 6.87 31.55
C ALA A 4 -9.68 6.35 30.79
N SER A 5 -9.16 5.21 31.23
CA SER A 5 -8.16 4.42 30.53
C SER A 5 -8.75 3.97 29.19
N PRO A 6 -7.96 3.96 28.10
CA PRO A 6 -8.48 3.53 26.81
C PRO A 6 -8.94 2.08 26.89
N ASN A 7 -10.16 1.78 26.41
CA ASN A 7 -10.60 0.40 26.26
C ASN A 7 -9.75 -0.24 25.16
N ILE A 8 -8.82 -1.11 25.55
CA ILE A 8 -7.80 -1.68 24.66
C ILE A 8 -8.45 -2.46 23.50
N HIS A 9 -9.57 -3.15 23.75
CA HIS A 9 -10.30 -3.87 22.71
C HIS A 9 -10.89 -2.92 21.66
N SER A 10 -11.53 -1.82 22.07
CA SER A 10 -12.09 -0.87 21.10
C SER A 10 -11.00 -0.13 20.33
N VAL A 11 -9.89 0.21 20.98
CA VAL A 11 -8.71 0.81 20.34
C VAL A 11 -8.16 -0.09 19.24
N TYR A 12 -8.02 -1.39 19.51
CA TYR A 12 -7.53 -2.35 18.52
C TYR A 12 -8.39 -2.36 17.25
N TYR A 13 -9.72 -2.45 17.38
CA TYR A 13 -10.62 -2.44 16.22
C TYR A 13 -10.64 -1.11 15.48
N ARG A 14 -10.55 0.03 16.20
CA ARG A 14 -10.44 1.36 15.58
C ARG A 14 -9.14 1.55 14.81
N LEU A 15 -8.02 1.04 15.33
CA LEU A 15 -6.74 1.06 14.62
C LEU A 15 -6.78 0.20 13.36
N ILE A 16 -7.38 -1.00 13.42
CA ILE A 16 -7.59 -1.83 12.23
C ILE A 16 -8.48 -1.11 11.22
N ALA A 17 -9.61 -0.55 11.65
CA ALA A 17 -10.51 0.20 10.78
C ALA A 17 -9.82 1.41 10.13
N LEU A 18 -8.97 2.12 10.88
CA LEU A 18 -8.16 3.21 10.33
C LEU A 18 -7.17 2.68 9.28
N TRP A 19 -6.53 1.54 9.54
CA TRP A 19 -5.62 0.91 8.58
C TRP A 19 -6.38 0.49 7.30
N VAL A 20 -7.55 -0.13 7.43
CA VAL A 20 -8.42 -0.46 6.31
C VAL A 20 -8.77 0.79 5.49
N LEU A 21 -9.12 1.90 6.14
CA LEU A 21 -9.45 3.15 5.46
C LEU A 21 -8.23 3.71 4.69
N CYS A 22 -7.04 3.63 5.29
CA CYS A 22 -5.79 4.03 4.60
C CYS A 22 -5.46 3.11 3.41
N GLU A 23 -5.59 1.80 3.56
CA GLU A 23 -5.21 0.82 2.53
C GLU A 23 -6.23 0.73 1.39
N ALA A 24 -7.51 0.64 1.72
CA ALA A 24 -8.56 0.41 0.73
C ALA A 24 -9.11 1.71 0.13
N MET A 25 -9.33 2.75 0.95
CA MET A 25 -9.90 4.02 0.45
C MET A 25 -8.82 4.98 -0.03
N LEU A 26 -7.86 5.37 0.81
CA LEU A 26 -6.80 6.29 0.38
C LEU A 26 -5.93 5.65 -0.71
N GLY A 27 -5.54 4.38 -0.54
CA GLY A 27 -4.82 3.62 -1.57
C GLY A 27 -5.56 3.57 -2.91
N GLY A 28 -6.86 3.26 -2.90
CA GLY A 28 -7.69 3.21 -4.11
C GLY A 28 -7.82 4.56 -4.82
N ILE A 29 -8.03 5.64 -4.05
CA ILE A 29 -8.15 7.01 -4.59
C ILE A 29 -6.82 7.48 -5.18
N ILE A 30 -5.72 7.36 -4.44
CA ILE A 30 -4.40 7.83 -4.90
C ILE A 30 -3.92 7.03 -6.10
N HIS A 31 -4.19 5.71 -6.13
CA HIS A 31 -3.89 4.87 -7.30
C HIS A 31 -4.75 5.26 -8.51
N GLY A 32 -6.02 5.60 -8.29
CA GLY A 32 -6.91 6.13 -9.34
C GLY A 32 -6.41 7.44 -9.95
N PHE A 33 -5.83 8.33 -9.15
CA PHE A 33 -5.20 9.57 -9.60
C PHE A 33 -3.78 9.37 -10.19
N LYS A 34 -3.29 8.12 -10.27
CA LYS A 34 -1.96 7.77 -10.81
C LYS A 34 -0.80 8.53 -10.15
N LEU A 35 -0.94 8.96 -8.90
CA LEU A 35 0.11 9.72 -8.24
C LEU A 35 1.29 8.81 -7.88
N PRO A 36 2.53 9.17 -8.26
CA PRO A 36 3.72 8.36 -8.05
C PRO A 36 4.15 8.26 -6.57
N ILE A 37 3.38 8.82 -5.63
CA ILE A 37 3.72 8.94 -4.20
C ILE A 37 2.78 8.07 -3.34
N SER A 38 1.89 7.29 -3.97
CA SER A 38 0.91 6.45 -3.26
C SER A 38 1.54 5.51 -2.23
N GLY A 39 2.65 4.85 -2.59
CA GLY A 39 3.39 3.98 -1.70
C GLY A 39 3.92 4.67 -0.44
N LEU A 40 4.36 5.93 -0.57
CA LEU A 40 4.88 6.72 0.54
C LEU A 40 3.79 7.03 1.58
N PHE A 41 2.62 7.44 1.12
CA PHE A 41 1.50 7.78 2.00
C PHE A 41 0.85 6.54 2.62
N VAL A 42 0.57 5.53 1.80
CA VAL A 42 -0.13 4.32 2.25
C VAL A 42 0.77 3.49 3.16
N GLY A 43 2.01 3.22 2.75
CA GLY A 43 2.98 2.50 3.57
C GLY A 43 3.41 3.26 4.81
N GLY A 44 3.54 4.59 4.72
CA GLY A 44 3.82 5.43 5.88
C GLY A 44 2.69 5.41 6.92
N ALA A 45 1.44 5.52 6.48
CA ALA A 45 0.28 5.42 7.37
C ALA A 45 0.18 4.03 8.01
N ALA A 46 0.39 2.96 7.23
CA ALA A 46 0.43 1.59 7.74
C ALA A 46 1.50 1.43 8.83
N ALA A 47 2.73 1.91 8.60
CA ALA A 47 3.82 1.82 9.58
C ALA A 47 3.47 2.53 10.91
N VAL A 48 2.82 3.70 10.85
CA VAL A 48 2.36 4.42 12.06
C VAL A 48 1.28 3.60 12.78
N ILE A 49 0.29 3.08 12.06
CA ILE A 49 -0.84 2.35 12.66
C ILE A 49 -0.37 1.03 13.27
N ILE A 50 0.47 0.27 12.56
CA ILE A 50 1.08 -0.96 13.08
C ILE A 50 1.91 -0.67 14.33
N SER A 51 2.65 0.43 14.36
CA SER A 51 3.39 0.87 15.54
C SER A 51 2.47 1.13 16.74
N LEU A 52 1.31 1.76 16.52
CA LEU A 52 0.32 1.98 17.56
C LEU A 52 -0.32 0.66 18.03
N ILE A 53 -0.60 -0.27 17.12
CA ILE A 53 -1.09 -1.62 17.48
C ILE A 53 -0.05 -2.33 18.36
N GLY A 54 1.22 -2.34 17.96
CA GLY A 54 2.31 -2.96 18.74
C GLY A 54 2.53 -2.31 20.11
N TYR A 55 2.21 -1.03 20.27
CA TYR A 55 2.29 -0.33 21.55
C TYR A 55 1.10 -0.68 22.48
N TYR A 56 -0.13 -0.53 21.99
CA TYR A 56 -1.35 -0.66 22.79
C TYR A 56 -1.81 -2.11 22.98
N LEU A 57 -1.55 -3.00 22.02
CA LEU A 57 -1.91 -4.42 22.10
C LEU A 57 -0.68 -5.31 21.83
N PRO A 58 0.16 -5.53 22.85
CA PRO A 58 1.44 -6.22 22.73
C PRO A 58 1.31 -7.74 22.80
N THR A 59 0.30 -8.31 22.15
CA THR A 59 0.08 -9.75 22.13
C THR A 59 0.62 -10.34 20.83
N ARG A 60 1.31 -11.48 20.94
CA ARG A 60 1.85 -12.19 19.78
C ARG A 60 0.70 -12.55 18.83
N GLY A 61 0.89 -12.29 17.55
CA GLY A 61 -0.07 -12.53 16.48
C GLY A 61 -1.13 -11.42 16.31
N ALA A 62 -1.16 -10.38 17.15
CA ALA A 62 -2.12 -9.29 17.00
C ALA A 62 -1.92 -8.52 15.69
N ILE A 63 -0.67 -8.23 15.32
CA ILE A 63 -0.39 -7.48 14.09
C ILE A 63 -0.67 -8.37 12.88
N ILE A 64 -0.33 -9.66 12.94
CA ILE A 64 -0.67 -10.63 11.88
C ILE A 64 -2.18 -10.73 11.70
N LYS A 65 -2.92 -10.87 12.80
CA LYS A 65 -4.38 -10.92 12.77
C LYS A 65 -4.94 -9.65 12.14
N ALA A 66 -4.52 -8.47 12.59
CA ALA A 66 -4.88 -7.19 11.99
C ALA A 66 -4.58 -7.14 10.48
N THR A 67 -3.41 -7.62 10.07
CA THR A 67 -2.97 -7.65 8.66
C THR A 67 -3.89 -8.50 7.79
N VAL A 68 -4.28 -9.68 8.27
CA VAL A 68 -5.24 -10.55 7.58
C VAL A 68 -6.59 -9.85 7.44
N ILE A 69 -7.10 -9.21 8.50
CA ILE A 69 -8.35 -8.45 8.44
C ILE A 69 -8.25 -7.32 7.40
N VAL A 70 -7.16 -6.56 7.41
CA VAL A 70 -6.93 -5.47 6.44
C VAL A 70 -6.89 -6.01 5.01
N ALA A 71 -6.22 -7.14 4.77
CA ALA A 71 -6.20 -7.79 3.46
C ALA A 71 -7.58 -8.29 3.02
N VAL A 72 -8.40 -8.82 3.93
CA VAL A 72 -9.78 -9.21 3.65
C VAL A 72 -10.61 -7.99 3.25
N PHE A 73 -10.55 -6.89 4.01
CA PHE A 73 -11.26 -5.66 3.65
C PHE A 73 -10.75 -5.05 2.35
N LYS A 74 -9.44 -5.11 2.07
CA LYS A 74 -8.86 -4.68 0.78
C LYS A 74 -9.46 -5.47 -0.38
N MET A 75 -9.65 -6.78 -0.21
CA MET A 75 -10.32 -7.63 -1.19
C MET A 75 -11.81 -7.30 -1.36
N VAL A 76 -12.54 -7.06 -0.27
CA VAL A 76 -13.97 -6.76 -0.32
C VAL A 76 -14.24 -5.39 -0.92
N LEU A 77 -13.48 -4.37 -0.48
CA LEU A 77 -13.65 -2.97 -0.90
C LEU A 77 -12.99 -2.67 -2.25
N SER A 78 -11.94 -3.41 -2.62
CA SER A 78 -11.22 -3.23 -3.88
C SER A 78 -10.81 -4.58 -4.52
N PRO A 79 -11.76 -5.35 -5.08
CA PRO A 79 -11.51 -6.71 -5.59
C PRO A 79 -10.50 -6.78 -6.75
N HIS A 80 -10.27 -5.65 -7.41
CA HIS A 80 -9.36 -5.50 -8.54
C HIS A 80 -8.00 -4.92 -8.17
N SER A 81 -7.72 -4.77 -6.86
CA SER A 81 -6.41 -4.34 -6.39
C SER A 81 -5.30 -5.27 -6.91
N PRO A 82 -4.17 -4.72 -7.39
CA PRO A 82 -3.12 -5.51 -7.99
C PRO A 82 -2.42 -6.37 -6.93
N LEU A 83 -1.93 -7.55 -7.31
CA LEU A 83 -1.27 -8.50 -6.40
C LEU A 83 -0.12 -7.87 -5.57
N PRO A 84 0.77 -7.04 -6.13
CA PRO A 84 1.84 -6.39 -5.36
C PRO A 84 1.32 -5.55 -4.19
N ALA A 85 0.11 -5.01 -4.27
CA ALA A 85 -0.49 -4.24 -3.18
C ALA A 85 -0.93 -5.10 -1.99
N TYR A 86 -1.20 -6.40 -2.20
CA TYR A 86 -1.42 -7.35 -1.09
C TYR A 86 -0.10 -7.81 -0.50
N ILE A 87 0.90 -8.06 -1.35
CA ILE A 87 2.26 -8.43 -0.92
C ILE A 87 2.82 -7.34 0.02
N ALA A 88 2.66 -6.06 -0.34
CA ALA A 88 3.07 -4.95 0.50
C ALA A 88 2.38 -4.96 1.88
N VAL A 89 1.06 -5.18 1.94
CA VAL A 89 0.32 -5.25 3.21
C VAL A 89 0.80 -6.42 4.08
N PHE A 90 1.00 -7.61 3.49
CA PHE A 90 1.55 -8.75 4.23
C PHE A 90 2.98 -8.50 4.69
N PHE A 91 3.82 -7.88 3.87
CA PHE A 91 5.18 -7.53 4.23
C PHE A 91 5.20 -6.57 5.43
N GLN A 92 4.41 -5.49 5.38
CA GLN A 92 4.25 -4.53 6.48
C GLN A 92 3.82 -5.21 7.79
N GLY A 93 2.81 -6.08 7.71
CA GLY A 93 2.27 -6.82 8.84
C GLY A 93 3.26 -7.81 9.46
N LEU A 94 3.88 -8.65 8.61
CA LEU A 94 4.88 -9.63 9.04
C LEU A 94 6.10 -8.97 9.66
N LEU A 95 6.60 -7.92 9.01
CA LEU A 95 7.72 -7.14 9.52
C LEU A 95 7.36 -6.44 10.82
N GLY A 96 6.15 -5.88 10.92
CA GLY A 96 5.64 -5.26 12.13
C GLY A 96 5.57 -6.24 13.30
N GLU A 97 4.99 -7.42 13.09
CA GLU A 97 4.97 -8.47 14.10
C GLU A 97 6.39 -8.82 14.56
N LEU A 98 7.30 -9.10 13.63
CA LEU A 98 8.69 -9.45 13.93
C LEU A 98 9.42 -8.38 14.75
N LEU A 99 9.26 -7.11 14.37
CA LEU A 99 9.95 -5.99 15.02
C LEU A 99 9.36 -5.64 16.39
N PHE A 100 8.07 -5.90 16.63
CA PHE A 100 7.41 -5.58 17.90
C PHE A 100 7.33 -6.76 18.88
N ILE A 101 7.98 -7.90 18.59
CA ILE A 101 8.16 -9.00 19.56
C ILE A 101 8.82 -8.50 20.85
N ASN A 102 9.82 -7.61 20.73
CA ASN A 102 10.55 -7.08 21.87
C ASN A 102 10.30 -5.57 22.08
N LYS A 103 9.57 -5.24 23.14
CA LYS A 103 9.23 -3.85 23.49
C LYS A 103 10.41 -2.99 23.87
N ARG A 104 11.52 -3.58 24.33
CA ARG A 104 12.70 -2.82 24.79
C ARG A 104 13.20 -1.86 23.70
N TRP A 105 13.01 -2.23 22.44
CA TRP A 105 13.50 -1.49 21.28
C TRP A 105 12.39 -0.80 20.50
N PHE A 106 11.22 -0.51 21.11
CA PHE A 106 10.04 0.02 20.43
C PHE A 106 10.32 1.16 19.44
N LYS A 107 11.10 2.18 19.84
CA LYS A 107 11.44 3.31 18.96
C LYS A 107 12.26 2.88 17.74
N LEU A 108 13.22 1.97 17.94
CA LEU A 108 14.03 1.41 16.85
C LEU A 108 13.17 0.53 15.95
N SER A 109 12.26 -0.26 16.52
CA SER A 109 11.29 -1.07 15.77
C SER A 109 10.38 -0.20 14.89
N CYS A 110 9.88 0.94 15.40
CA CYS A 110 9.14 1.92 14.60
C CYS A 110 9.97 2.47 13.43
N LEU A 111 11.23 2.83 13.69
CA LEU A 111 12.15 3.35 12.68
C LEU A 111 12.40 2.32 11.57
N LEU A 112 12.77 1.11 11.96
CA LEU A 112 13.06 0.01 11.03
C LEU A 112 11.82 -0.37 10.23
N LEU A 113 10.65 -0.46 10.87
CA LEU A 113 9.40 -0.78 10.19
C LEU A 113 9.10 0.23 9.08
N ALA A 114 9.16 1.52 9.39
CA ALA A 114 8.86 2.58 8.44
C ALA A 114 9.87 2.61 7.28
N VAL A 115 11.17 2.56 7.57
CA VAL A 115 12.22 2.57 6.54
C VAL A 115 12.10 1.36 5.62
N LEU A 116 12.02 0.15 6.17
CA LEU A 116 11.95 -1.08 5.37
C LEU A 116 10.66 -1.17 4.56
N THR A 117 9.53 -0.72 5.11
CA THR A 117 8.25 -0.66 4.38
C THR A 117 8.35 0.27 3.16
N LEU A 118 8.96 1.44 3.32
CA LEU A 118 9.08 2.38 2.20
C LEU A 118 10.14 1.96 1.18
N ILE A 119 11.23 1.31 1.62
CA ILE A 119 12.20 0.69 0.73
C ILE A 119 11.52 -0.42 -0.09
N GLU A 120 10.72 -1.30 0.53
CA GLU A 120 9.98 -2.35 -0.19
C GLU A 120 9.11 -1.74 -1.29
N SER A 121 8.36 -0.69 -0.97
CA SER A 121 7.52 -0.01 -1.96
C SER A 121 8.34 0.61 -3.10
N ALA A 122 9.50 1.20 -2.79
CA ALA A 122 10.38 1.78 -3.79
C ALA A 122 10.97 0.71 -4.73
N LEU A 123 11.49 -0.36 -4.14
CA LEU A 123 12.09 -1.49 -4.86
C LEU A 123 11.04 -2.20 -5.71
N GLN A 124 9.84 -2.42 -5.20
CA GLN A 124 8.74 -3.02 -5.94
C GLN A 124 8.48 -2.26 -7.26
N ARG A 125 8.54 -0.93 -7.24
CA ARG A 125 8.35 -0.12 -8.45
C ARG A 125 9.50 -0.23 -9.45
N ILE A 126 10.75 -0.18 -8.96
CA ILE A 126 11.95 -0.35 -9.80
C ILE A 126 11.98 -1.74 -10.42
N LEU A 127 11.62 -2.77 -9.66
CA LEU A 127 11.51 -4.15 -10.13
C LEU A 127 10.45 -4.29 -11.21
N VAL A 128 9.25 -3.73 -11.02
CA VAL A 128 8.19 -3.77 -12.04
C VAL A 128 8.64 -3.08 -13.34
N LEU A 129 9.26 -1.91 -13.24
CA LEU A 129 9.81 -1.21 -14.41
C LEU A 129 10.86 -2.05 -15.15
N THR A 130 11.78 -2.67 -14.40
CA THR A 130 12.87 -3.48 -14.95
C THR A 130 12.37 -4.79 -15.56
N ILE A 131 11.39 -5.45 -14.94
CA ILE A 131 10.77 -6.68 -15.47
C ILE A 131 10.01 -6.37 -16.75
N LEU A 132 9.26 -5.26 -16.80
CA LEU A 132 8.42 -4.92 -17.94
C LEU A 132 9.23 -4.42 -19.14
N TYR A 133 10.20 -3.54 -18.93
CA TYR A 133 10.91 -2.85 -20.02
C TYR A 133 12.37 -3.28 -20.21
N GLY A 134 12.91 -4.09 -19.29
CA GLY A 134 14.29 -4.57 -19.36
C GLY A 134 15.35 -3.48 -19.16
N THR A 135 16.61 -3.82 -19.43
CA THR A 135 17.74 -2.90 -19.35
C THR A 135 17.72 -1.83 -20.46
N THR A 136 17.00 -2.07 -21.55
CA THR A 136 16.85 -1.12 -22.67
C THR A 136 16.18 0.17 -22.24
N PHE A 137 15.20 0.11 -21.33
CA PHE A 137 14.58 1.31 -20.76
C PHE A 137 15.58 2.20 -20.04
N TRP A 138 16.38 1.61 -19.15
CA TRP A 138 17.42 2.33 -18.42
C TRP A 138 18.48 2.92 -19.36
N LYS A 139 18.91 2.16 -20.37
CA LYS A 139 19.81 2.69 -21.42
C LYS A 139 19.20 3.87 -22.18
N ALA A 140 17.90 3.82 -22.50
CA ALA A 140 17.22 4.91 -23.19
C ALA A 140 17.15 6.18 -22.31
N VAL A 141 16.91 6.01 -21.00
CA VAL A 141 16.96 7.12 -20.03
C VAL A 141 18.37 7.72 -19.95
N ASP A 142 19.41 6.88 -19.87
CA ASP A 142 20.81 7.32 -19.85
C ASP A 142 21.17 8.12 -21.11
N GLN A 143 20.80 7.60 -22.29
CA GLN A 143 21.05 8.26 -23.57
C GLN A 143 20.29 9.57 -23.70
N PHE A 144 19.03 9.63 -23.24
CA PHE A 144 18.23 10.85 -23.26
C PHE A 144 18.85 11.95 -22.40
N LEU A 145 19.26 11.61 -21.18
CA LEU A 145 19.85 12.58 -20.26
C LEU A 145 21.27 12.99 -20.63
N SER A 146 22.09 12.08 -21.15
CA SER A 146 23.42 12.42 -21.70
C SER A 146 23.29 13.44 -22.84
N LYS A 147 22.27 13.28 -23.70
CA LYS A 147 21.98 14.26 -24.77
C LYS A 147 21.52 15.62 -24.23
N LEU A 148 20.72 15.65 -23.17
CA LEU A 148 20.24 16.90 -22.55
C LEU A 148 21.35 17.66 -21.81
N THR A 149 22.29 16.94 -21.19
CA THR A 149 23.38 17.51 -20.39
C THR A 149 24.61 17.86 -21.23
N GLY A 150 24.67 17.41 -22.49
CA GLY A 150 25.81 17.65 -23.37
C GLY A 150 27.04 16.82 -23.04
N GLU A 151 26.92 15.81 -22.17
CA GLU A 151 28.01 14.93 -21.80
C GLU A 151 28.33 13.94 -22.94
N LYS A 152 29.61 13.85 -23.31
CA LYS A 152 30.08 12.95 -24.37
C LYS A 152 30.21 11.49 -23.92
N THR A 153 30.27 11.24 -22.61
CA THR A 153 30.34 9.91 -22.01
C THR A 153 28.97 9.52 -21.46
N ILE A 154 28.52 8.29 -21.74
CA ILE A 154 27.26 7.76 -21.18
C ILE A 154 27.44 7.61 -19.67
N THR A 155 26.96 8.58 -18.90
CA THR A 155 26.86 8.51 -17.45
C THR A 155 25.61 7.72 -17.07
N SER A 156 25.70 6.94 -15.99
CA SER A 156 24.62 6.05 -15.55
C SER A 156 23.53 6.81 -14.80
N TYR A 157 22.90 7.80 -15.45
CA TYR A 157 21.82 8.60 -14.87
C TYR A 157 20.70 7.77 -14.25
N SER A 158 20.31 6.69 -14.91
CA SER A 158 19.32 5.72 -14.44
C SER A 158 19.64 5.18 -13.05
N PHE A 159 20.92 4.89 -12.78
CA PHE A 159 21.37 4.44 -11.47
C PHE A 159 21.24 5.55 -10.43
N TYR A 160 21.59 6.80 -10.78
CA TYR A 160 21.41 7.95 -9.90
C TYR A 160 19.93 8.23 -9.60
N PHE A 161 19.05 8.13 -10.59
CA PHE A 161 17.61 8.28 -10.39
C PHE A 161 17.02 7.16 -9.52
N ALA A 162 17.41 5.90 -9.77
CA ALA A 162 16.98 4.76 -8.97
C ALA A 162 17.46 4.90 -7.51
N THR A 163 18.73 5.23 -7.32
CA THR A 163 19.34 5.46 -6.00
C THR A 163 18.69 6.65 -5.29
N GLY A 164 18.52 7.78 -5.98
CA GLY A 164 17.87 8.98 -5.44
C GLY A 164 16.42 8.71 -5.01
N TYR A 165 15.68 7.92 -5.80
CA TYR A 165 14.33 7.50 -5.44
C TYR A 165 14.29 6.63 -4.18
N ILE A 166 15.23 5.70 -4.03
CA ILE A 166 15.38 4.88 -2.80
C ILE A 166 15.76 5.77 -1.61
N ILE A 167 16.72 6.68 -1.77
CA ILE A 167 17.13 7.62 -0.71
C ILE A 167 15.95 8.46 -0.25
N LEU A 168 15.11 8.97 -1.16
CA LEU A 168 13.90 9.72 -0.80
C LEU A 168 12.98 8.88 0.10
N HIS A 169 12.80 7.60 -0.21
CA HIS A 169 11.99 6.69 0.60
C HIS A 169 12.63 6.41 1.97
N ILE A 170 13.95 6.25 2.03
CA ILE A 170 14.70 6.08 3.29
C ILE A 170 14.51 7.32 4.18
N VAL A 171 14.71 8.52 3.63
CA VAL A 171 14.57 9.78 4.36
C VAL A 171 13.14 9.96 4.87
N ALA A 172 12.14 9.73 4.02
CA ALA A 172 10.74 9.77 4.44
C ALA A 172 10.44 8.72 5.52
N GLY A 173 10.98 7.51 5.38
CA GLY A 173 10.81 6.42 6.34
C GLY A 173 11.43 6.74 7.69
N PHE A 174 12.59 7.39 7.69
CA PHE A 174 13.24 7.87 8.89
C PHE A 174 12.34 8.88 9.64
N PHE A 175 11.82 9.89 8.93
CA PHE A 175 10.92 10.89 9.53
C PHE A 175 9.62 10.27 10.07
N ILE A 176 9.01 9.35 9.31
CA ILE A 176 7.76 8.69 9.69
C ILE A 176 7.98 7.76 10.87
N GLY A 177 9.05 6.95 10.85
CA GLY A 177 9.38 6.02 11.92
C GLY A 177 9.77 6.73 13.21
N TRP A 178 10.54 7.81 13.12
CA TRP A 178 10.84 8.69 14.25
C TRP A 178 9.56 9.28 14.85
N PHE A 179 8.66 9.80 14.00
CA PHE A 179 7.37 10.32 14.43
C PHE A 179 6.52 9.23 15.11
N ALA A 180 6.43 8.04 14.54
CA ALA A 180 5.68 6.91 15.07
C ALA A 180 6.21 6.47 16.46
N GLY A 181 7.52 6.42 16.65
CA GLY A 181 8.13 6.03 17.93
C GLY A 181 7.90 7.02 19.07
N LEU A 182 7.63 8.30 18.76
CA LEU A 182 7.29 9.34 19.74
C LEU A 182 5.78 9.44 20.00
N LEU A 183 4.97 8.88 19.10
CA LEU A 183 3.54 9.12 19.05
C LEU A 183 2.77 8.64 20.30
N PRO A 184 3.03 7.44 20.86
CA PRO A 184 2.29 6.98 22.04
C PRO A 184 2.40 7.91 23.25
N ASN A 185 3.60 8.41 23.52
CA ASN A 185 3.86 9.34 24.63
C ASN A 185 3.17 10.69 24.39
N LYS A 186 3.18 11.17 23.14
CA LYS A 186 2.56 12.45 22.77
C LYS A 186 1.03 12.40 22.83
N ILE A 187 0.41 11.28 22.44
CA ILE A 187 -1.05 11.11 22.49
C ILE A 187 -1.57 11.27 23.92
N GLY A 188 -0.87 10.72 24.92
CA GLY A 188 -1.23 10.88 26.33
C GLY A 188 -1.22 12.34 26.80
N LEU A 189 -0.25 13.13 26.33
CA LEU A 189 -0.16 14.57 26.63
C LEU A 189 -1.26 15.35 25.90
N TRP A 190 -1.45 15.08 24.61
CA TRP A 190 -2.40 15.79 23.76
C TRP A 190 -3.86 15.57 24.16
N LYS A 191 -4.17 14.47 24.86
CA LYS A 191 -5.52 14.17 25.35
C LYS A 191 -6.15 15.35 26.10
N ARG A 192 -5.35 16.13 26.85
CA ARG A 192 -5.86 17.20 27.72
C ARG A 192 -6.44 18.39 26.94
N ASP A 193 -5.84 18.75 25.81
CA ASP A 193 -6.22 19.94 25.04
C ASP A 193 -6.85 19.62 23.68
N THR A 194 -7.23 18.36 23.46
CA THR A 194 -7.83 17.93 22.20
C THR A 194 -9.31 17.66 22.40
N VAL A 195 -10.13 18.26 21.54
CA VAL A 195 -11.58 18.02 21.49
C VAL A 195 -11.84 16.55 21.19
N ILE A 196 -12.59 15.89 22.07
CA ILE A 196 -13.06 14.52 21.87
C ILE A 196 -14.36 14.59 21.07
N ILE A 197 -14.36 13.94 19.91
CA ILE A 197 -15.50 13.87 18.99
C ILE A 197 -16.45 12.80 19.54
N SER A 198 -17.62 13.22 20.02
CA SER A 198 -18.70 12.31 20.45
C SER A 198 -19.33 11.62 19.24
N PHE A 199 -19.57 10.31 19.33
CA PHE A 199 -20.27 9.58 18.28
C PHE A 199 -21.76 9.94 18.29
N GLN A 200 -22.24 10.56 17.21
CA GLN A 200 -23.62 10.39 16.79
C GLN A 200 -23.65 9.36 15.67
N MET A 201 -24.41 8.28 15.89
CA MET A 201 -24.65 7.27 14.87
C MET A 201 -25.52 7.89 13.76
N GLU A 202 -24.89 8.44 12.73
CA GLU A 202 -25.57 8.60 11.46
C GLU A 202 -25.56 7.25 10.74
N THR A 203 -26.72 6.60 10.73
CA THR A 203 -27.03 5.42 9.91
C THR A 203 -27.04 5.80 8.43
N SER A 204 -25.85 5.99 7.86
CA SER A 204 -25.69 6.11 6.41
C SER A 204 -25.78 4.71 5.77
N ASN A 205 -27.00 4.21 5.59
CA ASN A 205 -27.29 3.11 4.66
C ASN A 205 -27.10 3.61 3.23
N LYS A 206 -25.91 3.42 2.67
CA LYS A 206 -25.71 3.38 1.22
C LYS A 206 -25.09 2.04 0.86
N THR A 207 -25.96 1.05 0.66
CA THR A 207 -25.65 -0.18 -0.07
C THR A 207 -25.44 0.18 -1.53
N SER A 208 -24.17 0.37 -1.93
CA SER A 208 -23.81 0.34 -3.34
C SER A 208 -23.75 -1.11 -3.79
N THR A 209 -24.76 -1.55 -4.54
CA THR A 209 -24.71 -2.82 -5.27
C THR A 209 -23.71 -2.71 -6.41
N PRO A 210 -22.73 -3.63 -6.54
CA PRO A 210 -21.89 -3.66 -7.73
C PRO A 210 -22.70 -4.22 -8.90
N LYS A 211 -22.84 -3.43 -9.98
CA LYS A 211 -23.30 -3.96 -11.27
C LYS A 211 -22.18 -4.79 -11.88
N GLU A 212 -22.33 -6.11 -11.91
CA GLU A 212 -21.49 -7.00 -12.69
C GLU A 212 -21.67 -6.73 -14.20
N LYS A 213 -20.61 -6.26 -14.85
CA LYS A 213 -20.50 -6.30 -16.32
C LYS A 213 -19.92 -7.65 -16.75
N ARG A 214 -20.67 -8.38 -17.57
CA ARG A 214 -20.26 -9.65 -18.20
C ARG A 214 -18.99 -9.45 -19.04
N LYS A 215 -17.95 -10.23 -18.76
CA LYS A 215 -16.73 -10.31 -19.58
C LYS A 215 -16.81 -11.47 -20.57
N LYS A 216 -16.86 -11.17 -21.87
CA LYS A 216 -16.52 -12.11 -22.97
C LYS A 216 -15.46 -11.47 -23.89
N ILE A 217 -14.24 -11.26 -23.37
CA ILE A 217 -13.05 -10.85 -24.16
C ILE A 217 -11.79 -11.52 -23.59
N LYS A 218 -11.84 -12.84 -23.33
CA LYS A 218 -10.67 -13.58 -22.80
C LYS A 218 -10.08 -14.57 -23.79
N THR A 219 -10.91 -15.18 -24.63
CA THR A 219 -10.48 -16.16 -25.64
C THR A 219 -9.70 -15.52 -26.80
N GLY A 220 -10.19 -14.40 -27.36
CA GLY A 220 -9.48 -13.70 -28.45
C GLY A 220 -8.11 -13.15 -28.04
N LEU A 221 -8.01 -12.58 -26.83
CA LEU A 221 -6.74 -12.05 -26.29
C LEU A 221 -5.70 -13.17 -26.04
N LEU A 222 -6.16 -14.37 -25.65
CA LEU A 222 -5.31 -15.54 -25.43
C LEU A 222 -4.74 -16.07 -26.75
N VAL A 223 -5.56 -16.13 -27.81
CA VAL A 223 -5.10 -16.52 -29.16
C VAL A 223 -4.04 -15.54 -29.67
N VAL A 224 -4.27 -14.23 -29.53
CA VAL A 224 -3.28 -13.19 -29.90
C VAL A 224 -2.00 -13.35 -29.08
N TRP A 225 -2.10 -13.63 -27.79
CA TRP A 225 -0.93 -13.84 -26.93
C TRP A 225 -0.10 -15.08 -27.33
N LEU A 226 -0.76 -16.21 -27.60
CA LEU A 226 -0.08 -17.42 -28.08
C LEU A 226 0.57 -17.20 -29.45
N LEU A 227 -0.08 -16.45 -30.34
CA LEU A 227 0.48 -16.10 -31.64
C LEU A 227 1.71 -15.20 -31.51
N LEU A 228 1.68 -14.20 -30.63
CA LEU A 228 2.85 -13.36 -30.34
C LEU A 228 4.01 -14.16 -29.71
N ILE A 229 3.70 -15.16 -28.88
CA ILE A 229 4.73 -16.08 -28.34
C ILE A 229 5.34 -16.89 -29.46
N ALA A 230 4.53 -17.47 -30.34
CA ALA A 230 5.02 -18.26 -31.46
C ALA A 230 5.91 -17.42 -32.38
N LEU A 231 5.53 -16.17 -32.68
CA LEU A 231 6.35 -15.23 -33.45
C LEU A 231 7.67 -14.86 -32.73
N TYR A 232 7.63 -14.67 -31.41
CA TYR A 232 8.83 -14.37 -30.62
C TYR A 232 9.80 -15.57 -30.58
N ILE A 233 9.27 -16.79 -30.40
CA ILE A 233 10.06 -18.03 -30.43
C ILE A 233 10.65 -18.27 -31.82
N GLN A 234 9.86 -18.07 -32.89
CA GLN A 234 10.33 -18.15 -34.27
C GLN A 234 11.42 -17.12 -34.59
N SER A 235 11.37 -15.94 -33.98
CA SER A 235 12.43 -14.93 -34.12
C SER A 235 13.71 -15.29 -33.35
N ALA A 236 13.62 -16.10 -32.30
CA ALA A 236 14.76 -16.47 -31.45
C ALA A 236 15.43 -17.79 -31.88
N LEU A 237 14.66 -18.72 -32.45
CA LEU A 237 15.18 -19.95 -33.06
C LEU A 237 15.41 -19.71 -34.56
N PRO A 238 16.55 -20.09 -35.16
CA PRO A 238 16.82 -19.89 -36.58
C PRO A 238 16.03 -20.86 -37.49
N ILE A 239 14.71 -20.89 -37.33
CA ILE A 239 13.78 -21.71 -38.11
C ILE A 239 13.18 -20.82 -39.22
N GLY A 240 13.84 -20.81 -40.38
CA GLY A 240 13.41 -20.07 -41.57
C GLY A 240 13.79 -18.59 -41.58
N LYS A 241 13.29 -17.84 -42.58
CA LYS A 241 13.48 -16.39 -42.66
C LYS A 241 12.66 -15.72 -41.54
N PRO A 242 13.26 -14.92 -40.65
CA PRO A 242 12.53 -14.30 -39.56
C PRO A 242 11.53 -13.30 -40.13
N ILE A 243 10.23 -13.53 -39.86
CA ILE A 243 9.13 -12.64 -40.24
C ILE A 243 9.26 -11.30 -39.49
N LEU A 244 9.89 -11.35 -38.31
CA LEU A 244 10.18 -10.19 -37.48
C LEU A 244 11.58 -9.66 -37.79
N SER A 245 11.71 -8.37 -38.10
CA SER A 245 13.03 -7.73 -38.21
C SER A 245 13.79 -7.84 -36.89
N SER A 246 15.08 -8.17 -36.90
CA SER A 246 15.97 -8.19 -35.72
C SER A 246 16.23 -6.83 -35.07
N ASN A 247 15.37 -5.84 -35.29
CA ASN A 247 15.47 -4.53 -34.68
C ASN A 247 15.19 -4.66 -33.17
N ASP A 248 16.19 -4.31 -32.36
CA ASP A 248 16.14 -4.37 -30.89
C ASP A 248 14.88 -3.73 -30.29
N MET A 249 14.39 -2.63 -30.88
CA MET A 249 13.17 -1.94 -30.42
C MET A 249 11.90 -2.78 -30.56
N LEU A 250 11.74 -3.50 -31.68
CA LEU A 250 10.53 -4.27 -31.96
C LEU A 250 10.50 -5.54 -31.09
N GLN A 251 11.67 -6.15 -30.85
CA GLN A 251 11.82 -7.26 -29.92
C GLN A 251 11.51 -6.86 -28.47
N VAL A 252 11.98 -5.69 -28.01
CA VAL A 252 11.64 -5.15 -26.68
C VAL A 252 10.15 -4.89 -26.57
N PHE A 253 9.53 -4.27 -27.58
CA PHE A 253 8.09 -4.01 -27.58
C PHE A 253 7.27 -5.31 -27.48
N ILE A 254 7.57 -6.31 -28.32
CA ILE A 254 6.88 -7.60 -28.28
C ILE A 254 7.11 -8.30 -26.94
N ARG A 255 8.34 -8.30 -26.41
CA ARG A 255 8.63 -8.87 -25.09
C ARG A 255 7.81 -8.19 -24.00
N SER A 256 7.75 -6.86 -23.97
CA SER A 256 6.93 -6.12 -23.00
C SER A 256 5.45 -6.47 -23.13
N VAL A 257 4.92 -6.54 -24.36
CA VAL A 257 3.53 -6.97 -24.62
C VAL A 257 3.29 -8.40 -24.13
N LEU A 258 4.22 -9.32 -24.40
CA LEU A 258 4.14 -10.71 -23.95
C LEU A 258 4.16 -10.85 -22.43
N ILE A 259 5.04 -10.12 -21.75
CA ILE A 259 5.13 -10.11 -20.28
C ILE A 259 3.84 -9.53 -19.68
N VAL A 260 3.36 -8.39 -20.21
CA VAL A 260 2.11 -7.76 -19.72
C VAL A 260 0.92 -8.67 -19.95
N LEU A 261 0.77 -9.26 -21.14
CA LEU A 261 -0.32 -10.18 -21.44
C LEU A 261 -0.21 -11.47 -20.64
N GLY A 262 0.99 -12.03 -20.46
CA GLY A 262 1.21 -13.22 -19.64
C GLY A 262 0.89 -12.96 -18.17
N TRP A 263 1.29 -11.79 -17.65
CA TRP A 263 0.91 -11.35 -16.32
C TRP A 263 -0.62 -11.19 -16.19
N TYR A 264 -1.27 -10.52 -17.13
CA TYR A 264 -2.71 -10.25 -17.10
C TYR A 264 -3.58 -11.50 -17.33
N LEU A 265 -3.16 -12.42 -18.20
CA LEU A 265 -3.92 -13.61 -18.59
C LEU A 265 -3.66 -14.83 -17.69
N LEU A 266 -2.43 -15.00 -17.20
CA LEU A 266 -2.03 -16.18 -16.44
C LEU A 266 -1.74 -15.83 -14.98
N VAL A 267 -0.71 -15.01 -14.73
CA VAL A 267 -0.13 -14.86 -13.38
C VAL A 267 -1.09 -14.16 -12.42
N ALA A 268 -1.56 -12.97 -12.77
CA ALA A 268 -2.46 -12.18 -11.95
C ALA A 268 -3.81 -12.89 -11.65
N PRO A 269 -4.52 -13.50 -12.62
CA PRO A 269 -5.76 -14.18 -12.31
C PRO A 269 -5.56 -15.48 -11.53
N PHE A 270 -4.47 -16.23 -11.76
CA PHE A 270 -4.17 -17.44 -11.00
C PHE A 270 -3.82 -17.11 -9.54
N ALA A 271 -2.81 -16.24 -9.34
CA ALA A 271 -2.40 -15.81 -8.01
C ALA A 271 -3.53 -15.09 -7.27
N GLY A 272 -4.30 -14.25 -7.99
CA GLY A 272 -5.48 -13.60 -7.47
C GLY A 272 -6.55 -14.58 -6.98
N LYS A 273 -6.84 -15.64 -7.74
CA LYS A 273 -7.79 -16.69 -7.31
C LYS A 273 -7.31 -17.44 -6.07
N LEU A 274 -6.01 -17.78 -6.01
CA LEU A 274 -5.44 -18.47 -4.85
C LEU A 274 -5.54 -17.59 -3.59
N LEU A 275 -5.14 -16.32 -3.72
CA LEU A 275 -5.23 -15.34 -2.65
C LEU A 275 -6.68 -15.12 -2.21
N GLN A 276 -7.60 -14.95 -3.15
CA GLN A 276 -9.03 -14.79 -2.85
C GLN A 276 -9.61 -16.00 -2.14
N LYS A 277 -9.26 -17.22 -2.57
CA LYS A 277 -9.71 -18.46 -1.91
C LYS A 277 -9.21 -18.51 -0.47
N TRP A 278 -7.95 -18.19 -0.24
CA TRP A 278 -7.35 -18.15 1.09
C TRP A 278 -7.97 -17.06 1.97
N LEU A 279 -8.13 -15.84 1.45
CA LEU A 279 -8.74 -14.71 2.17
C LEU A 279 -10.22 -14.97 2.50
N LYS A 280 -10.99 -15.61 1.60
CA LYS A 280 -12.38 -16.00 1.88
C LYS A 280 -12.46 -17.03 3.02
N LYS A 281 -11.53 -17.98 3.07
CA LYS A 281 -11.43 -18.91 4.20
C LYS A 281 -11.15 -18.14 5.50
N LYS A 282 -10.18 -17.22 5.48
CA LYS A 282 -9.84 -16.38 6.64
C LYS A 282 -10.97 -15.44 7.07
N GLN A 283 -11.76 -14.95 6.12
CA GLN A 283 -12.97 -14.17 6.40
C GLN A 283 -13.99 -14.96 7.20
N SER A 284 -14.16 -16.25 6.89
CA SER A 284 -15.03 -17.15 7.66
C SER A 284 -14.47 -17.46 9.05
N GLU A 285 -13.16 -17.72 9.16
CA GLU A 285 -12.50 -18.03 10.43
C GLU A 285 -12.50 -16.84 11.40
N GLU A 286 -12.43 -15.61 10.88
CA GLU A 286 -12.32 -14.37 11.67
C GLU A 286 -13.59 -13.50 11.65
N GLN A 287 -14.76 -14.12 11.44
CA GLN A 287 -16.03 -13.41 11.26
C GLN A 287 -16.35 -12.44 12.42
N ALA A 288 -16.07 -12.84 13.66
CA ALA A 288 -16.29 -12.00 14.85
C ALA A 288 -15.45 -10.71 14.77
N THR A 289 -14.15 -10.84 14.53
CA THR A 289 -13.21 -9.71 14.39
C THR A 289 -13.61 -8.79 13.24
N ILE A 290 -14.04 -9.36 12.10
CA ILE A 290 -14.48 -8.60 10.93
C ILE A 290 -15.74 -7.80 11.24
N LYS A 291 -16.69 -8.39 11.98
CA LYS A 291 -17.92 -7.73 12.39
C LYS A 291 -17.61 -6.51 13.28
N GLU A 292 -16.71 -6.65 14.26
CA GLU A 292 -16.27 -5.54 15.12
C GLU A 292 -15.61 -4.41 14.32
N VAL A 293 -14.70 -4.74 13.41
CA VAL A 293 -14.05 -3.75 12.54
C VAL A 293 -15.05 -3.08 11.61
N SER A 294 -16.03 -3.82 11.09
CA SER A 294 -17.12 -3.28 10.28
C SER A 294 -17.99 -2.31 11.07
N HIS A 295 -18.27 -2.59 12.34
CA HIS A 295 -19.01 -1.68 13.23
C HIS A 295 -18.19 -0.43 13.57
N ALA A 296 -16.87 -0.55 13.70
CA ALA A 296 -15.98 0.59 13.93
C ALA A 296 -15.74 1.47 12.68
N MET A 297 -15.99 0.96 11.47
CA MET A 297 -15.65 1.65 10.22
C MET A 297 -16.35 3.01 10.04
N PRO A 298 -17.69 3.13 10.20
CA PRO A 298 -18.38 4.40 10.02
C PRO A 298 -17.91 5.44 11.03
N SER A 299 -17.68 4.99 12.27
CA SER A 299 -17.26 5.84 13.38
C SER A 299 -15.84 6.38 13.16
N VAL A 300 -14.91 5.53 12.71
CA VAL A 300 -13.55 5.95 12.31
C VAL A 300 -13.60 6.91 11.11
N LYS A 301 -14.44 6.64 10.11
CA LYS A 301 -14.61 7.54 8.96
C LYS A 301 -15.11 8.93 9.40
N HIS A 302 -16.09 8.96 10.30
CA HIS A 302 -16.61 10.20 10.86
C HIS A 302 -15.52 10.96 11.63
N VAL A 303 -14.73 10.27 12.48
CA VAL A 303 -13.61 10.88 13.21
C VAL A 303 -12.57 11.47 12.25
N VAL A 304 -12.23 10.77 11.16
CA VAL A 304 -11.33 11.30 10.12
C VAL A 304 -11.90 12.58 9.49
N GLN A 305 -13.17 12.58 9.10
CA GLN A 305 -13.83 13.74 8.49
C GLN A 305 -13.88 14.93 9.46
N GLN A 306 -14.33 14.73 10.69
CA GLN A 306 -14.41 15.78 11.70
C GLN A 306 -13.03 16.32 12.10
N SER A 307 -12.02 15.44 12.24
CA SER A 307 -10.64 15.86 12.51
C SER A 307 -10.13 16.80 11.41
N TRP A 308 -10.49 16.51 10.15
CA TRP A 308 -10.10 17.36 9.01
C TRP A 308 -10.82 18.71 9.02
N LEU A 309 -12.10 18.74 9.38
CA LEU A 309 -12.89 19.96 9.53
C LEU A 309 -12.37 20.84 10.67
N LEU A 310 -12.13 20.27 11.85
CA LEU A 310 -11.56 21.01 13.00
C LEU A 310 -10.16 21.57 12.71
N SER A 311 -9.41 20.90 11.83
CA SER A 311 -8.10 21.39 11.41
C SER A 311 -8.12 22.59 10.47
N SER A 312 -9.28 22.95 9.93
CA SER A 312 -9.45 24.07 8.97
C SER A 312 -9.03 25.43 9.52
N SER A 313 -8.99 25.59 10.85
CA SER A 313 -8.46 26.77 11.55
C SER A 313 -6.96 27.04 11.30
N LYS A 314 -6.21 26.04 10.78
CA LYS A 314 -4.79 26.15 10.43
C LYS A 314 -4.60 26.00 8.92
N LYS A 315 -3.44 26.44 8.40
CA LYS A 315 -3.07 26.31 6.98
C LYS A 315 -1.80 25.46 6.79
N GLY A 316 -1.63 24.89 5.59
CA GLY A 316 -0.43 24.17 5.16
C GLY A 316 -0.02 23.01 6.07
N LEU A 317 1.28 22.88 6.36
CA LEU A 317 1.83 21.81 7.20
C LEU A 317 1.30 21.86 8.65
N ALA A 318 0.99 23.05 9.16
CA ALA A 318 0.42 23.20 10.50
C ALA A 318 -0.98 22.57 10.58
N ARG A 319 -1.78 22.68 9.50
CA ARG A 319 -3.07 21.99 9.38
C ARG A 319 -2.89 20.48 9.46
N PHE A 320 -1.98 19.93 8.67
CA PHE A 320 -1.75 18.48 8.66
C PHE A 320 -1.28 17.96 10.02
N LYS A 321 -0.33 18.64 10.67
CA LYS A 321 0.12 18.28 12.03
C LYS A 321 -1.02 18.30 13.04
N PHE A 322 -1.87 19.33 12.99
CA PHE A 322 -3.01 19.46 13.90
C PHE A 322 -4.10 18.42 13.62
N PHE A 323 -4.38 18.13 12.34
CA PHE A 323 -5.23 17.03 11.90
C PHE A 323 -4.75 15.68 12.47
N CYS A 324 -3.47 15.34 12.29
CA CYS A 324 -2.90 14.09 12.80
C CYS A 324 -3.00 14.01 14.34
N ARG A 325 -2.81 15.12 15.05
CA ARG A 325 -3.00 15.20 16.51
C ARG A 325 -4.44 14.87 16.89
N ILE A 326 -5.43 15.55 16.31
CA ILE A 326 -6.85 15.32 16.62
C ILE A 326 -7.25 13.88 16.29
N LEU A 327 -6.86 13.41 15.11
CA LEU A 327 -7.17 12.06 14.64
C LEU A 327 -6.61 11.00 15.59
N THR A 328 -5.32 11.07 15.91
CA THR A 328 -4.68 10.04 16.76
C THR A 328 -5.24 10.02 18.17
N VAL A 329 -5.51 11.17 18.78
CA VAL A 329 -6.15 11.23 20.10
C VAL A 329 -7.55 10.62 20.07
N ASN A 330 -8.37 10.96 19.07
CA ASN A 330 -9.73 10.44 18.98
C ASN A 330 -9.77 8.95 18.64
N ILE A 331 -8.86 8.44 17.82
CA ILE A 331 -8.78 7.00 17.53
C ILE A 331 -8.44 6.18 18.79
N ILE A 332 -7.63 6.74 19.69
CA ILE A 332 -7.27 6.08 20.96
C ILE A 332 -8.33 6.29 22.04
N TYR A 333 -8.87 7.51 22.20
CA TYR A 333 -9.67 7.88 23.37
C TYR A 333 -11.14 8.22 23.10
N ALA A 334 -11.61 8.32 21.85
CA ALA A 334 -13.04 8.49 21.62
C ALA A 334 -13.79 7.30 22.24
N ALA A 335 -14.97 7.55 22.77
CA ALA A 335 -15.83 6.54 23.39
C ALA A 335 -17.06 6.40 22.51
#